data_AF-A0A257N683-F1
#
_entry.id   AF-A0A257N683-F1
#
_cell.length_a   1.000
_cell.length_b   1.000
_cell.length_c   1.000
_cell.angle_alpha   90.00
_cell.angle_beta   90.00
_cell.angle_gamma   90.00
#
_symmetry.space_group_name_H-M   'P 1'
#
loop_
_entity.id
_entity.type
_entity.pdbx_description
1 polymer ?
#
loop_
_entity_poly.entity_id
_entity_poly.type
_entity_poly.pdbx_seq_one_letter_code
_entity_poly.pdbx_strand_id
1 'polypeptide(L)'
;MEEEILIADMLFLLKLWESISEKIATTKAKSFIHKDLPLSVRTLRDLYKEGLERIRVDSKETYLKLLEFAEVFVPEIVPIIEHYTGECPVFDIYNVEDEIKKALERKVKLKSGGHLVFDQTEAMTTV
;
A
#
# COMPACT_ATOMS: atom_id res chain seq x y z
N MET A 1 3.20 20.06 7.17
CA MET A 1 3.50 19.04 6.16
C MET A 1 4.37 17.90 6.70
N GLU A 2 5.65 18.07 7.05
CA GLU A 2 6.43 16.96 7.67
C GLU A 2 5.94 16.62 9.10
N GLU A 3 5.64 17.64 9.91
CA GLU A 3 5.16 17.45 11.28
C GLU A 3 3.80 16.73 11.35
N GLU A 4 2.87 17.05 10.44
CA GLU A 4 1.55 16.40 10.35
C GLU A 4 1.67 14.91 10.00
N ILE A 5 2.58 14.54 9.09
CA ILE A 5 2.85 13.15 8.74
C ILE A 5 3.39 12.38 9.96
N LEU A 6 4.32 12.99 10.70
CA LEU A 6 4.87 12.37 11.92
C LEU A 6 3.81 12.20 13.02
N ILE A 7 2.92 13.18 13.19
CA ILE A 7 1.82 13.08 14.15
C ILE A 7 0.86 11.96 13.75
N ALA A 8 0.49 11.87 12.47
CA ALA A 8 -0.39 10.82 11.97
C ALA A 8 0.21 9.42 12.17
N ASP A 9 1.51 9.24 11.88
CA ASP A 9 2.20 7.97 12.10
C ASP A 9 2.32 7.63 13.60
N MET A 10 2.62 8.61 14.44
CA MET A 10 2.63 8.43 15.90
C MET A 10 1.27 7.97 16.43
N LEU A 11 0.18 8.63 16.02
CA LEU A 11 -1.18 8.27 16.41
C LEU A 11 -1.54 6.86 15.93
N PHE A 12 -1.15 6.50 14.71
CA PHE A 12 -1.31 5.14 14.18
C PHE A 12 -0.59 4.10 15.07
N LEU A 13 0.68 4.35 15.41
CA LEU A 13 1.49 3.45 16.24
C LEU A 13 0.94 3.30 17.66
N LEU A 14 0.44 4.39 18.26
CA LEU A 14 -0.20 4.35 19.57
C LEU A 14 -1.46 3.48 19.55
N LYS A 15 -2.34 3.67 18.56
CA LYS A 15 -3.56 2.87 18.42
C LYS A 15 -3.26 1.40 18.15
N LEU A 16 -2.23 1.13 17.34
CA LEU A 16 -1.75 -0.23 17.10
C LEU A 16 -1.26 -0.88 18.40
N TRP A 17 -0.49 -0.14 19.20
CA TRP A 17 0.02 -0.62 20.48
C TRP A 17 -1.10 -0.91 21.49
N GLU A 18 -2.12 -0.06 21.57
CA GLU A 18 -3.31 -0.30 22.39
C GLU A 18 -4.00 -1.60 21.99
N SER A 19 -4.28 -1.79 20.69
CA SER A 19 -4.90 -3.02 20.17
C SER A 19 -4.07 -4.28 20.47
N ILE A 20 -2.75 -4.20 20.31
CA ILE A 20 -1.83 -5.30 20.65
C ILE A 20 -1.88 -5.59 22.16
N SER A 21 -1.84 -4.55 23.00
CA SER A 21 -1.82 -4.67 24.46
C SER A 21 -3.10 -5.32 24.99
N GLU A 22 -4.26 -4.91 24.48
CA GLU A 22 -5.55 -5.52 24.80
C GLU A 22 -5.57 -7.00 24.40
N LYS A 23 -5.10 -7.32 23.19
CA LYS A 23 -5.05 -8.69 22.70
C LYS A 23 -4.11 -9.57 23.53
N ILE A 24 -2.97 -9.04 24.00
CA ILE A 24 -2.07 -9.75 24.90
C ILE A 24 -2.78 -10.12 26.20
N ALA A 25 -3.54 -9.19 26.78
CA ALA A 25 -4.24 -9.40 28.05
C ALA A 25 -5.30 -10.51 27.98
N THR A 26 -5.95 -10.70 26.83
CA THR A 26 -7.06 -11.67 26.67
C THR A 26 -6.64 -13.01 26.06
N THR A 27 -5.43 -13.13 25.54
CA THR A 27 -5.03 -14.28 24.71
C THR A 27 -4.25 -15.34 25.49
N LYS A 28 -4.53 -16.63 25.21
CA LYS A 28 -3.84 -17.78 25.83
C LYS A 28 -2.39 -17.91 25.36
N ALA A 29 -1.56 -18.58 26.16
CA ALA A 29 -0.16 -18.85 25.83
C ALA A 29 0.02 -19.55 24.47
N LYS A 30 1.11 -19.22 23.75
CA LYS A 30 1.47 -19.72 22.40
C LYS A 30 0.50 -19.34 21.28
N SER A 31 -0.13 -18.16 21.38
CA SER A 31 -1.04 -17.66 20.33
C SER A 31 -0.41 -16.55 19.48
N PHE A 32 -0.96 -16.35 18.29
CA PHE A 32 -0.55 -15.31 17.37
C PHE A 32 -1.13 -13.94 17.78
N ILE A 33 -0.26 -13.01 18.18
CA ILE A 33 -0.66 -11.69 18.67
C ILE A 33 -0.78 -10.68 17.54
N HIS A 34 0.29 -10.50 16.76
CA HIS A 34 0.34 -9.46 15.73
C HIS A 34 1.00 -9.98 14.45
N LYS A 35 0.44 -9.61 13.30
CA LYS A 35 1.05 -9.78 11.98
C LYS A 35 1.40 -8.41 11.45
N ASP A 36 2.55 -8.34 10.80
CA ASP A 36 2.85 -7.23 9.91
C ASP A 36 1.71 -6.99 8.92
N LEU A 37 1.51 -5.70 8.64
CA LEU A 37 0.49 -5.26 7.70
C LEU A 37 0.75 -5.91 6.34
N PRO A 38 -0.28 -6.53 5.72
CA PRO A 38 -0.18 -6.99 4.34
C PRO A 38 0.11 -5.79 3.43
N LEU A 39 0.72 -6.06 2.27
CA LEU A 39 1.18 -5.02 1.35
C LEU A 39 0.09 -3.99 1.04
N SER A 40 -1.13 -4.44 0.71
CA SER A 40 -2.25 -3.54 0.39
C SER A 40 -2.56 -2.53 1.51
N VAL A 41 -2.57 -2.99 2.76
CA VAL A 41 -2.82 -2.14 3.94
C VAL A 41 -1.64 -1.20 4.20
N ARG A 42 -0.41 -1.71 4.03
CA ARG A 42 0.81 -0.89 4.15
C ARG A 42 0.84 0.21 3.10
N THR A 43 0.51 -0.12 1.85
CA THR A 43 0.40 0.84 0.75
C THR A 43 -0.65 1.90 1.04
N LEU A 44 -1.79 1.52 1.62
CA LEU A 44 -2.84 2.46 2.02
C LEU A 44 -2.34 3.47 3.06
N ARG A 45 -1.62 3.00 4.09
CA ARG A 45 -1.01 3.85 5.13
C ARG A 45 0.07 4.76 4.57
N ASP A 46 0.96 4.22 3.74
CA ASP A 46 2.19 4.92 3.32
C ASP A 46 1.97 5.89 2.14
N LEU A 47 1.01 5.60 1.25
CA LEU A 47 0.78 6.38 0.03
C LEU A 47 -0.42 7.32 0.13
N TYR A 48 -1.19 7.28 1.21
CA TYR A 48 -2.26 8.24 1.40
C TYR A 48 -1.70 9.66 1.50
N LYS A 49 -2.29 10.55 0.69
CA LYS A 49 -1.99 11.99 0.67
C LYS A 49 -3.29 12.75 0.45
N GLU A 50 -3.32 13.99 0.93
CA GLU A 50 -4.38 14.92 0.58
C GLU A 50 -4.52 15.04 -0.95
N GLY A 51 -5.76 14.99 -1.43
CA GLY A 51 -6.07 15.02 -2.87
C GLY A 51 -6.22 13.64 -3.54
N LEU A 52 -6.04 12.53 -2.81
CA LEU A 52 -6.38 11.21 -3.33
C LEU A 52 -7.90 11.07 -3.52
N GLU A 53 -8.35 10.93 -4.77
CA GLU A 53 -9.78 10.90 -5.07
C GLU A 53 -10.42 9.52 -4.87
N ARG A 54 -9.72 8.44 -5.25
CA ARG A 54 -10.27 7.08 -5.26
C ARG A 54 -9.19 6.02 -5.10
N ILE A 55 -9.57 4.92 -4.46
CA ILE A 55 -8.77 3.71 -4.26
C ILE A 55 -9.56 2.53 -4.80
N ARG A 56 -9.17 2.02 -5.98
CA ARG A 56 -9.88 0.91 -6.64
C ARG A 56 -9.25 -0.42 -6.31
N VAL A 57 -10.08 -1.36 -5.85
CA VAL A 57 -9.66 -2.72 -5.49
C VAL A 57 -10.53 -3.71 -6.26
N ASP A 58 -9.92 -4.55 -7.08
CA ASP A 58 -10.61 -5.57 -7.89
C ASP A 58 -10.84 -6.89 -7.14
N SER A 59 -10.18 -7.09 -6.01
CA SER A 59 -10.42 -8.22 -5.11
C SER A 59 -11.37 -7.85 -3.97
N LYS A 60 -12.52 -8.52 -3.91
CA LYS A 60 -13.50 -8.37 -2.82
C LYS A 60 -12.90 -8.64 -1.46
N GLU A 61 -12.05 -9.66 -1.34
CA GLU A 61 -11.39 -10.00 -0.06
C GLU A 61 -10.47 -8.88 0.40
N THR A 62 -9.67 -8.34 -0.51
CA THR A 62 -8.76 -7.23 -0.19
C THR A 62 -9.54 -5.96 0.14
N TYR A 63 -10.60 -5.66 -0.61
CA TYR A 63 -11.48 -4.52 -0.37
C TYR A 63 -12.04 -4.51 1.06
N LEU A 64 -12.59 -5.64 1.51
CA LEU A 64 -13.13 -5.76 2.86
C LEU A 64 -12.05 -5.57 3.94
N LYS A 65 -10.86 -6.16 3.74
CA LYS A 65 -9.72 -5.97 4.66
C LYS A 65 -9.25 -4.52 4.73
N LEU A 66 -9.26 -3.80 3.60
CA LEU A 66 -8.89 -2.39 3.57
C LEU A 66 -9.93 -1.52 4.27
N LEU A 67 -11.22 -1.82 4.09
CA LEU A 67 -12.30 -1.12 4.80
C LEU A 67 -12.20 -1.33 6.32
N GLU A 68 -12.11 -2.59 6.78
CA GLU A 68 -11.97 -2.89 8.22
C GLU A 68 -10.77 -2.18 8.85
N PHE A 69 -9.65 -2.13 8.12
CA PHE A 69 -8.48 -1.40 8.58
C PHE A 69 -8.70 0.12 8.59
N ALA A 70 -9.25 0.68 7.52
CA ALA A 70 -9.48 2.11 7.39
C ALA A 70 -10.47 2.62 8.44
N GLU A 71 -11.56 1.91 8.70
CA GLU A 71 -12.54 2.27 9.74
C GLU A 71 -11.90 2.39 11.13
N VAL A 72 -10.93 1.53 11.43
CA VAL A 72 -10.23 1.55 12.70
C VAL A 72 -9.13 2.60 12.71
N PHE A 73 -8.27 2.67 11.69
CA PHE A 73 -7.02 3.41 11.79
C PHE A 73 -7.01 4.75 11.04
N VAL A 74 -7.80 4.88 9.96
CA VAL A 74 -7.80 6.05 9.07
C VAL A 74 -9.22 6.27 8.51
N PRO A 75 -10.19 6.70 9.32
CA PRO A 75 -11.59 6.74 8.90
C PRO A 75 -11.86 7.72 7.75
N GLU A 76 -11.02 8.75 7.60
CA GLU A 76 -11.11 9.75 6.52
C GLU A 76 -11.04 9.14 5.10
N ILE A 77 -10.38 7.99 4.92
CA ILE A 77 -10.20 7.37 3.60
C ILE A 77 -11.25 6.33 3.25
N VAL A 78 -12.09 5.93 4.21
CA VAL A 78 -13.17 4.94 3.97
C VAL A 78 -14.06 5.32 2.78
N PRO A 79 -14.51 6.59 2.61
CA PRO A 79 -15.41 6.96 1.53
C PRO A 79 -14.82 6.83 0.11
N ILE A 80 -13.49 6.81 0.00
CA ILE A 80 -12.79 6.77 -1.29
C ILE A 80 -12.31 5.36 -1.68
N ILE A 81 -12.50 4.35 -0.82
CA ILE A 81 -12.19 2.95 -1.12
C ILE A 81 -13.38 2.34 -1.89
N GLU A 82 -13.15 1.92 -3.13
CA GLU A 82 -14.15 1.39 -4.05
C GLU A 82 -13.80 -0.05 -4.47
N HIS A 83 -14.77 -0.96 -4.35
CA HIS A 83 -14.66 -2.29 -4.96
C HIS A 83 -14.95 -2.19 -6.45
N TYR A 84 -13.93 -2.45 -7.26
CA TYR A 84 -14.04 -2.46 -8.71
C TYR A 84 -14.46 -3.84 -9.22
N THR A 85 -15.59 -3.90 -9.91
CA THR A 85 -16.16 -5.15 -10.45
C THR A 85 -16.26 -5.17 -11.97
N GLY A 86 -15.53 -4.29 -12.66
CA GLY A 86 -15.54 -4.26 -14.12
C GLY A 86 -14.79 -5.44 -14.71
N GLU A 87 -15.13 -5.80 -15.95
CA GLU A 87 -14.51 -6.94 -16.65
C GLU A 87 -13.06 -6.67 -17.06
N CYS A 88 -12.72 -5.40 -17.33
CA CYS A 88 -11.37 -4.99 -17.67
C CYS A 88 -10.53 -4.80 -16.40
N PRO A 89 -9.35 -5.44 -16.27
CA PRO A 89 -8.46 -5.27 -15.12
C PRO A 89 -8.12 -3.80 -14.82
N VAL A 90 -7.98 -3.46 -13.54
CA VAL A 90 -7.77 -2.06 -13.11
C VAL A 90 -6.53 -1.43 -13.75
N PHE A 91 -5.44 -2.20 -13.90
CA PHE A 91 -4.19 -1.68 -14.48
C PHE A 91 -4.30 -1.42 -15.98
N ASP A 92 -5.12 -2.18 -16.70
CA ASP A 92 -5.32 -1.99 -18.15
C ASP A 92 -6.06 -0.68 -18.44
N ILE A 93 -7.06 -0.33 -17.62
CA ILE A 93 -7.84 0.91 -17.76
C ILE A 93 -6.95 2.15 -17.75
N TYR A 94 -5.88 2.11 -16.97
CA TYR A 94 -4.96 3.23 -16.78
C TYR A 94 -3.61 3.03 -17.49
N ASN A 95 -3.50 2.00 -18.36
CA ASN A 95 -2.28 1.65 -19.08
C ASN A 95 -1.05 1.46 -18.18
N VAL A 96 -1.27 1.04 -16.93
CA VAL A 96 -0.22 0.82 -15.92
C VAL A 96 0.55 -0.46 -16.22
N GLU A 97 -0.10 -1.48 -16.79
CA GLU A 97 0.50 -2.77 -17.12
C GLU A 97 1.72 -2.62 -18.06
N ASP A 98 1.58 -1.79 -19.10
CA ASP A 98 2.67 -1.48 -20.02
C ASP A 98 3.84 -0.78 -19.34
N GLU A 99 3.56 0.14 -18.41
CA GLU A 99 4.60 0.86 -17.67
C GLU A 99 5.30 -0.06 -16.66
N ILE A 100 4.58 -0.96 -16.00
CA ILE A 100 5.17 -2.02 -15.15
C ILE A 100 6.11 -2.87 -16.00
N LYS A 101 5.65 -3.33 -17.16
CA LYS A 101 6.46 -4.15 -18.05
C LYS A 101 7.74 -3.44 -18.48
N LYS A 102 7.66 -2.17 -18.87
CA LYS A 102 8.83 -1.34 -19.20
C LYS A 102 9.76 -1.15 -18.00
N ALA A 103 9.21 -0.96 -16.80
CA ALA A 103 10.00 -0.78 -15.58
C ALA A 103 10.79 -2.04 -15.18
N LEU A 104 10.30 -3.23 -15.58
CA LEU A 104 10.99 -4.51 -15.38
C LEU A 104 12.02 -4.82 -16.46
N GLU A 105 12.10 -4.01 -17.53
CA GLU A 105 13.12 -4.20 -18.56
C GLU A 105 14.49 -3.75 -18.08
N ARG A 106 15.51 -4.57 -18.38
CA ARG A 106 16.92 -4.22 -18.15
C ARG A 106 17.31 -2.88 -18.81
N LYS A 107 16.71 -2.55 -19.97
CA LYS A 107 17.03 -1.35 -20.76
C LYS A 107 15.78 -0.50 -20.94
N VAL A 108 15.74 0.66 -20.29
CA VAL A 108 14.59 1.58 -20.33
C VAL A 108 14.86 2.72 -21.30
N LYS A 109 14.01 2.89 -22.31
CA LYS A 109 14.12 3.99 -23.30
C LYS A 109 13.60 5.30 -22.72
N LEU A 110 14.32 6.39 -22.98
CA LEU A 110 13.93 7.75 -22.61
C LEU A 110 13.21 8.45 -23.76
N LYS A 111 12.33 9.40 -23.44
CA LYS A 111 11.56 10.19 -24.43
C LYS A 111 12.44 10.92 -25.44
N SER A 112 13.64 11.34 -25.03
CA SER A 112 14.60 12.07 -25.87
C SER A 112 15.49 11.16 -26.74
N GLY A 113 15.19 9.86 -26.84
CA GLY A 113 15.93 8.90 -27.68
C GLY A 113 17.12 8.19 -27.01
N GLY A 114 17.46 8.59 -25.78
CA GLY A 114 18.45 7.89 -24.94
C GLY A 114 17.90 6.63 -24.27
N HIS A 115 18.71 5.95 -23.47
CA HIS A 115 18.28 4.82 -22.64
C HIS A 115 19.13 4.68 -21.38
N LEU A 116 18.55 4.06 -20.35
CA LEU A 116 19.23 3.63 -19.13
C LEU A 116 19.35 2.10 -19.13
N VAL A 117 20.41 1.55 -18.54
CA VAL A 117 20.60 0.10 -18.42
C VAL A 117 20.81 -0.25 -16.95
N PHE A 118 19.90 -1.01 -16.38
CA PHE A 118 19.94 -1.42 -14.99
C PHE A 118 20.53 -2.82 -14.88
N ASP A 119 21.73 -2.94 -14.30
CA ASP A 119 22.41 -4.21 -14.07
C ASP A 119 22.52 -4.51 -12.58
N GLN A 120 21.99 -5.65 -12.16
CA GLN A 120 22.12 -6.15 -10.80
C GLN A 120 23.37 -7.02 -10.69
N THR A 121 24.27 -6.65 -9.79
CA THR A 121 25.47 -7.43 -9.43
C THR A 121 25.32 -7.97 -8.00
N GLU A 122 26.33 -8.67 -7.50
CA GLU A 122 26.28 -9.33 -6.17
C GLU A 122 26.02 -8.36 -5.01
N ALA A 123 26.58 -7.15 -5.08
CA ALA A 123 26.54 -6.20 -3.96
C ALA A 123 25.92 -4.84 -4.33
N MET A 124 25.64 -4.60 -5.61
CA MET A 124 25.13 -3.31 -6.07
C MET A 124 24.34 -3.38 -7.38
N THR A 125 23.56 -2.35 -7.63
CA THR A 125 22.90 -2.10 -8.92
C THR A 125 23.62 -0.95 -9.62
N THR A 126 24.02 -1.16 -10.87
CA THR A 126 24.61 -0.14 -11.74
C THR A 126 23.57 0.36 -12.75
N VAL A 127 23.60 1.66 -13.06
CA VAL A 127 22.66 2.36 -13.95
C VAL A 127 23.40 3.12 -15.04
#